data_AF-A0AA35M7G8-F1
#
_entry.id   AF-A0AA35M7G8-F1
#
_cell.length_a   1.000
_cell.length_b   1.000
_cell.length_c   1.000
_cell.angle_alpha   90.00
_cell.angle_beta   90.00
_cell.angle_gamma   90.00
#
_symmetry.space_group_name_H-M   'P 1'
#
loop_
_entity.id
_entity.type
_entity.pdbx_description
1 polymer ?
#
loop_
_entity_poly.entity_id
_entity_poly.type
_entity_poly.pdbx_seq_one_letter_code
_entity_poly.pdbx_strand_id
1 'polypeptide(L)'
;MKSGLLDPKWKFRDHIIQLVLVTLVIILCGVYLSMPGVIPVRSEIMVIPFSVKSIVIIAYQLLTEHTQRFSKWASTKANAILNCLETVFWLTLIVLKFMGISRTCSGGSCGVNVILTLVIMVVFVLAVHVAVLSVIERRNFTRYGK
;
A
#
# COMPACT_ATOMS: atom_id res chain seq x y z
N MET A 1 2.01 29.72 -4.51
CA MET A 1 2.38 28.94 -5.69
C MET A 1 1.46 27.73 -5.75
N LYS A 2 0.43 27.77 -6.62
CA LYS A 2 -0.53 26.66 -6.79
C LYS A 2 0.16 25.57 -7.61
N SER A 3 0.85 24.66 -6.93
CA SER A 3 1.48 23.52 -7.59
C SER A 3 0.36 22.53 -7.94
N GLY A 4 0.16 22.24 -9.23
CA GLY A 4 -0.74 21.18 -9.74
C GLY A 4 -0.43 19.76 -9.23
N LEU A 5 0.52 19.63 -8.30
CA LEU A 5 0.85 18.42 -7.55
C LEU A 5 -0.20 18.09 -6.46
N LEU A 6 -1.06 19.04 -6.10
CA LEU A 6 -2.14 18.90 -5.10
C LEU A 6 -3.53 18.86 -5.76
N ASP A 7 -3.61 18.57 -7.05
CA ASP A 7 -4.91 18.35 -7.68
C ASP A 7 -5.51 17.05 -7.13
N PRO A 8 -6.76 17.05 -6.60
CA PRO A 8 -7.40 15.86 -6.05
C PRO A 8 -7.48 14.70 -7.06
N LYS A 9 -7.45 15.01 -8.36
CA LYS A 9 -7.38 14.03 -9.45
C LYS A 9 -6.09 13.21 -9.44
N TRP A 10 -4.95 13.78 -9.04
CA TRP A 10 -3.67 13.06 -9.00
C TRP A 10 -3.59 12.13 -7.80
N LYS A 11 -3.99 12.63 -6.63
CA LYS A 11 -4.10 11.83 -5.40
C LYS A 11 -5.05 10.63 -5.57
N PHE A 12 -6.19 10.84 -6.22
CA PHE A 12 -7.13 9.77 -6.55
C PHE A 12 -6.53 8.73 -7.52
N ARG A 13 -5.77 9.18 -8.52
CA ARG A 13 -5.06 8.28 -9.45
C ARG A 13 -4.03 7.43 -8.72
N ASP A 14 -3.26 8.01 -7.79
CA ASP A 14 -2.26 7.27 -7.02
C ASP A 14 -2.93 6.19 -6.15
N HIS A 15 -4.05 6.50 -5.49
CA HIS A 15 -4.84 5.53 -4.74
C HIS A 15 -5.41 4.41 -5.63
N ILE A 16 -5.89 4.71 -6.84
CA ILE A 16 -6.35 3.70 -7.81
C ILE A 16 -5.19 2.80 -8.26
N ILE A 17 -4.05 3.39 -8.63
CA ILE A 17 -2.87 2.63 -9.07
C ILE A 17 -2.42 1.71 -7.93
N GLN A 18 -2.39 2.21 -6.70
CA GLN A 18 -2.06 1.43 -5.52
C GLN A 18 -3.05 0.28 -5.30
N LEU A 19 -4.36 0.52 -5.43
CA LEU A 19 -5.39 -0.53 -5.29
C LEU A 19 -5.23 -1.63 -6.34
N VAL A 20 -4.92 -1.26 -7.60
CA VAL A 20 -4.66 -2.21 -8.68
C VAL A 20 -3.41 -3.05 -8.37
N LEU A 21 -2.32 -2.42 -7.95
CA LEU A 21 -1.08 -3.12 -7.58
C LEU A 21 -1.28 -4.05 -6.39
N VAL A 22 -2.01 -3.63 -5.36
CA VAL A 22 -2.31 -4.49 -4.18
C VAL A 22 -3.16 -5.69 -4.59
N THR A 23 -4.12 -5.50 -5.49
CA THR A 23 -4.91 -6.62 -6.04
C THR A 23 -4.02 -7.59 -6.82
N LEU A 24 -3.08 -7.07 -7.61
CA LEU A 24 -2.10 -7.89 -8.32
C LEU A 24 -1.20 -8.68 -7.36
N VAL A 25 -0.78 -8.08 -6.23
CA VAL A 25 -0.04 -8.78 -5.16
C VAL A 25 -0.85 -9.94 -4.58
N ILE A 26 -2.15 -9.77 -4.34
CA ILE A 26 -3.03 -10.86 -3.85
C ILE A 26 -3.09 -11.99 -4.89
N ILE A 27 -3.29 -11.67 -6.17
CA ILE A 27 -3.37 -12.67 -7.24
C ILE A 27 -2.06 -13.45 -7.35
N LEU A 28 -0.91 -12.75 -7.41
CA LEU A 28 0.40 -13.38 -7.46
C LEU A 28 0.69 -14.24 -6.23
N CYS A 29 0.27 -13.80 -5.04
CA CYS A 29 0.35 -14.59 -3.81
C CYS A 29 -0.52 -15.85 -3.90
N GLY A 30 -1.75 -15.74 -4.44
CA GLY A 30 -2.63 -16.88 -4.67
C GLY A 30 -2.01 -17.90 -5.63
N VAL A 31 -1.45 -17.44 -6.75
CA VAL A 31 -0.72 -18.27 -7.72
C VAL A 31 0.47 -18.97 -7.06
N TYR A 32 1.25 -18.27 -6.25
CA TYR A 32 2.36 -18.86 -5.49
C TYR A 32 1.91 -19.98 -4.55
N LEU A 33 0.80 -19.78 -3.84
CA LEU A 33 0.22 -20.79 -2.93
C LEU A 33 -0.37 -22.00 -3.68
N SER A 34 -0.81 -21.82 -4.92
CA SER A 34 -1.32 -22.91 -5.77
C SER A 34 -0.22 -23.74 -6.43
N MET A 35 1.06 -23.36 -6.30
CA MET A 35 2.14 -24.13 -6.90
C MET A 35 2.41 -25.44 -6.13
N PRO A 36 2.50 -26.59 -6.82
CA PRO A 36 2.74 -27.88 -6.17
C PRO A 36 4.13 -27.90 -5.51
N GLY A 37 4.19 -28.38 -4.27
CA GLY A 37 5.44 -28.49 -3.50
C GLY A 37 5.84 -27.23 -2.71
N VAL A 38 5.06 -26.15 -2.77
CA VAL A 38 5.28 -24.97 -1.93
C VAL A 38 4.70 -25.19 -0.54
N ILE A 39 5.55 -25.15 0.49
CA ILE A 39 5.10 -25.10 1.89
C ILE A 39 5.07 -23.63 2.30
N PRO A 40 3.88 -23.04 2.51
CA PRO A 40 3.79 -21.62 2.82
C PRO A 40 4.33 -21.35 4.23
N VAL A 41 5.46 -20.67 4.30
CA VAL A 41 5.99 -20.14 5.55
C VAL A 41 5.12 -18.97 6.02
N ARG A 42 5.04 -18.73 7.33
CA ARG A 42 4.18 -17.67 7.90
C ARG A 42 4.42 -16.30 7.25
N SER A 43 5.66 -15.97 6.89
CA SER A 43 5.99 -14.69 6.24
C SER A 43 5.32 -14.52 4.87
N GLU A 44 5.06 -15.60 4.14
CA GLU A 44 4.36 -15.58 2.84
C GLU A 44 2.85 -15.37 3.03
N ILE A 45 2.26 -16.03 4.02
CA ILE A 45 0.82 -15.91 4.33
C ILE A 45 0.47 -14.51 4.84
N MET A 46 1.41 -13.85 5.54
CA MET A 46 1.24 -12.50 6.07
C MET A 46 1.01 -11.44 4.98
N VAL A 47 1.29 -11.72 3.71
CA VAL A 47 0.95 -10.80 2.61
C VAL A 47 -0.56 -10.57 2.50
N ILE A 48 -1.38 -11.59 2.75
CA ILE A 48 -2.85 -11.53 2.60
C ILE A 48 -3.49 -10.49 3.56
N PRO A 49 -3.31 -10.56 4.89
CA PRO A 49 -3.92 -9.60 5.81
C PRO A 49 -3.42 -8.17 5.58
N PHE A 50 -2.18 -7.99 5.15
CA PHE A 50 -1.63 -6.66 4.84
C PHE A 50 -2.26 -6.07 3.58
N SER A 51 -2.46 -6.86 2.53
CA SER A 51 -3.16 -6.42 1.33
C SER A 51 -4.63 -6.09 1.63
N VAL A 52 -5.33 -6.92 2.40
CA VAL A 52 -6.72 -6.66 2.82
C VAL A 52 -6.80 -5.38 3.65
N LYS A 53 -5.90 -5.19 4.63
CA LYS A 53 -5.81 -3.96 5.42
C LYS A 53 -5.62 -2.73 4.53
N SER A 54 -4.74 -2.79 3.52
CA SER A 54 -4.51 -1.68 2.61
C SER A 54 -5.76 -1.34 1.79
N ILE A 55 -6.51 -2.35 1.32
CA ILE A 55 -7.80 -2.15 0.64
C ILE A 55 -8.80 -1.43 1.54
N VAL A 56 -8.92 -1.83 2.82
CA VAL A 56 -9.82 -1.19 3.78
C VAL A 56 -9.42 0.27 4.04
N ILE A 57 -8.12 0.54 4.15
CA ILE A 57 -7.58 1.90 4.34
C ILE A 57 -7.91 2.78 3.13
N ILE A 58 -7.63 2.31 1.92
CA ILE A 58 -7.90 3.05 0.68
C ILE A 58 -9.41 3.27 0.52
N ALA A 59 -10.23 2.25 0.79
CA ALA A 59 -11.68 2.38 0.74
C ALA A 59 -12.19 3.44 1.74
N TYR A 60 -11.68 3.45 2.97
CA TYR A 60 -12.02 4.49 3.95
C TYR A 60 -11.69 5.88 3.41
N GLN A 61 -10.49 6.07 2.86
CA GLN A 61 -10.05 7.35 2.29
C GLN A 61 -10.92 7.79 1.11
N LEU A 62 -11.26 6.85 0.21
CA LEU A 62 -12.11 7.12 -0.95
C LEU A 62 -13.53 7.53 -0.54
N LEU A 63 -14.11 6.81 0.43
CA LEU A 63 -15.47 7.07 0.91
C LEU A 63 -15.54 8.40 1.66
N THR A 64 -14.55 8.72 2.50
CA THR A 64 -14.52 10.00 3.24
C THR A 64 -14.27 11.20 2.33
N GLU A 65 -13.52 11.04 1.24
CA GLU A 65 -13.24 12.12 0.29
C GLU A 65 -14.41 12.35 -0.70
N HIS A 66 -15.11 11.30 -1.14
CA HIS A 66 -16.14 11.41 -2.17
C HIS A 66 -17.57 11.55 -1.63
N THR A 67 -17.83 11.13 -0.38
CA THR A 67 -19.19 11.17 0.19
C THR A 67 -19.33 12.33 1.16
N GLN A 68 -20.12 13.35 0.80
CA GLN A 68 -20.40 14.50 1.68
C GLN A 68 -20.98 14.08 3.05
N ARG A 69 -21.70 12.96 3.12
CA ARG A 69 -22.24 12.40 4.37
C ARG A 69 -21.16 11.91 5.35
N PHE A 70 -19.98 11.52 4.84
CA PHE A 70 -18.83 11.08 5.64
C PHE A 70 -17.72 12.13 5.75
N SER A 71 -17.84 13.27 5.06
CA SER A 71 -16.87 14.37 5.12
C SER A 71 -16.63 14.88 6.55
N LYS A 72 -17.61 14.78 7.46
CA LYS A 72 -17.45 15.11 8.89
C LYS A 72 -16.36 14.26 9.60
N TRP A 73 -16.06 13.09 9.06
CA TRP A 73 -15.04 12.15 9.57
C TRP A 73 -13.72 12.24 8.78
N ALA A 74 -13.67 13.02 7.69
CA ALA A 74 -12.49 13.22 6.87
C ALA A 74 -11.50 14.16 7.57
N SER A 75 -10.80 13.64 8.58
CA SER A 75 -9.72 14.39 9.22
C SER A 75 -8.44 14.23 8.41
N THR A 76 -7.92 15.35 7.87
CA THR A 76 -6.61 15.40 7.21
C THR A 76 -5.48 14.87 8.10
N LYS A 77 -5.62 14.99 9.43
CA LYS A 77 -4.68 14.39 10.40
C LYS A 77 -4.77 12.87 10.40
N ALA A 78 -5.97 12.29 10.37
CA ALA A 78 -6.16 10.84 10.38
C ALA A 78 -5.63 10.21 9.09
N ASN A 79 -5.90 10.81 7.92
CA ASN A 79 -5.37 10.31 6.64
C ASN A 79 -3.83 10.31 6.60
N ALA A 80 -3.19 11.37 7.10
CA ALA A 80 -1.73 11.43 7.13
C ALA A 80 -1.12 10.34 8.02
N ILE A 81 -1.73 10.06 9.19
CA ILE A 81 -1.29 8.99 10.08
C ILE A 81 -1.49 7.64 9.41
N LEU A 82 -2.64 7.43 8.77
CA LEU A 82 -2.99 6.16 8.14
C LEU A 82 -2.04 5.83 6.97
N ASN A 83 -1.68 6.82 6.15
CA ASN A 83 -0.69 6.67 5.07
C ASN A 83 0.73 6.40 5.60
N CYS A 84 1.12 7.06 6.70
CA CYS A 84 2.41 6.82 7.34
C CYS A 84 2.50 5.38 7.87
N LEU A 85 1.46 4.92 8.57
CA LEU A 85 1.39 3.54 9.06
C LEU A 85 1.42 2.54 7.90
N GLU A 86 0.65 2.79 6.84
CA GLU A 86 0.65 1.94 5.65
C GLU A 86 2.07 1.78 5.07
N THR A 87 2.83 2.86 4.98
CA THR A 87 4.23 2.82 4.53
C THR A 87 5.11 1.93 5.42
N VAL A 88 4.99 2.04 6.74
CA VAL A 88 5.75 1.20 7.71
C VAL A 88 5.37 -0.27 7.59
N PHE A 89 4.08 -0.56 7.36
CA PHE A 89 3.61 -1.93 7.17
C PHE A 89 4.15 -2.55 5.87
N TRP A 90 4.18 -1.80 4.77
CA TRP A 90 4.79 -2.25 3.52
C TRP A 90 6.30 -2.50 3.66
N LEU A 91 7.02 -1.64 4.38
CA LEU A 91 8.43 -1.87 4.70
C LEU A 91 8.65 -3.19 5.46
N THR A 92 7.80 -3.46 6.44
CA THR A 92 7.84 -4.70 7.22
C THR A 92 7.65 -5.93 6.32
N LEU A 93 6.71 -5.87 5.38
CA LEU A 93 6.51 -6.95 4.41
C LEU A 93 7.75 -7.17 3.52
N ILE A 94 8.41 -6.10 3.06
CA ILE A 94 9.63 -6.22 2.26
C ILE A 94 10.70 -6.99 3.04
N VAL A 95 10.94 -6.61 4.29
CA VAL A 95 11.92 -7.29 5.15
C VAL A 95 11.56 -8.77 5.32
N LEU A 96 10.29 -9.07 5.60
CA LEU A 96 9.82 -10.46 5.73
C LEU A 96 9.99 -11.27 4.43
N LYS A 97 9.78 -10.66 3.26
CA LYS A 97 9.98 -11.28 1.95
C LYS A 97 11.44 -11.61 1.70
N PHE A 98 12.35 -10.67 1.97
CA PHE A 98 13.79 -10.94 1.85
C PHE A 98 14.27 -12.06 2.78
N MET A 99 13.76 -12.08 4.02
CA MET A 99 14.03 -13.17 4.96
C MET A 99 13.44 -14.51 4.49
N GLY A 100 12.31 -14.50 3.78
CA GLY A 100 11.70 -15.69 3.19
C GLY A 100 12.48 -16.24 1.99
N ILE A 101 12.90 -15.36 1.08
CA ILE A 101 13.65 -15.76 -0.14
C ILE A 101 14.97 -16.46 0.23
N SER A 102 15.69 -15.93 1.22
CA SER A 102 16.96 -16.53 1.67
C SER A 102 16.82 -17.93 2.28
N ARG A 103 15.61 -18.34 2.70
CA ARG A 103 15.36 -19.63 3.36
C ARG A 103 14.66 -20.66 2.47
N THR A 104 13.89 -20.23 1.48
CA THR A 104 12.94 -21.10 0.75
C THR A 104 12.99 -20.99 -0.78
N CYS A 105 14.12 -20.57 -1.35
CA CYS A 105 14.29 -20.52 -2.81
C CYS A 105 14.74 -21.88 -3.37
N SER A 106 13.81 -22.65 -3.94
CA SER A 106 14.12 -23.82 -4.77
C SER A 106 13.10 -23.96 -5.91
N GLY A 107 13.57 -23.97 -7.16
CA GLY A 107 12.73 -24.15 -8.36
C GLY A 107 11.93 -22.92 -8.80
N GLY A 108 10.89 -23.15 -9.62
CA GLY A 108 10.09 -22.09 -10.27
C GLY A 108 9.30 -21.18 -9.32
N SER A 109 9.05 -21.63 -8.08
CA SER A 109 8.43 -20.83 -7.03
C SER A 109 9.28 -19.61 -6.62
N CYS A 110 10.60 -19.70 -6.76
CA CYS A 110 11.50 -18.59 -6.46
C CYS A 110 11.33 -17.42 -7.44
N GLY A 111 11.11 -17.71 -8.73
CA GLY A 111 10.84 -16.67 -9.73
C GLY A 111 9.57 -15.88 -9.41
N VAL A 112 8.48 -16.56 -9.03
CA VAL A 112 7.24 -15.90 -8.62
C VAL A 112 7.43 -15.08 -7.35
N ASN A 113 8.19 -15.57 -6.37
CA ASN A 113 8.43 -14.82 -5.15
C ASN A 113 9.30 -13.57 -5.38
N VAL A 114 10.26 -13.62 -6.30
CA VAL A 114 11.04 -12.44 -6.73
C VAL A 114 10.13 -11.41 -7.41
N ILE A 115 9.30 -11.83 -8.37
CA ILE A 115 8.35 -10.92 -9.04
C ILE A 115 7.40 -10.30 -8.01
N LEU A 116 6.85 -11.11 -7.11
CA LEU A 116 5.98 -10.65 -6.04
C LEU A 116 6.68 -9.60 -5.15
N THR A 117 7.95 -9.83 -4.79
CA THR A 117 8.75 -8.89 -4.01
C THR A 117 9.01 -7.58 -4.76
N LEU A 118 9.24 -7.63 -6.07
CA LEU A 118 9.39 -6.43 -6.90
C LEU A 118 8.11 -5.60 -6.94
N VAL A 119 6.95 -6.23 -7.10
CA VAL A 119 5.66 -5.51 -7.08
C VAL A 119 5.43 -4.87 -5.71
N ILE A 120 5.73 -5.59 -4.62
CA ILE A 120 5.64 -5.06 -3.25
C ILE A 120 6.56 -3.84 -3.07
N MET A 121 7.77 -3.85 -3.62
CA MET A 121 8.65 -2.67 -3.61
C MET A 121 8.05 -1.48 -4.35
N VAL A 122 7.45 -1.69 -5.52
CA VAL A 122 6.79 -0.62 -6.29
C VAL A 122 5.64 -0.02 -5.48
N VAL A 123 4.83 -0.86 -4.82
CA VAL A 123 3.76 -0.40 -3.92
C VAL A 123 4.34 0.42 -2.76
N PHE A 124 5.45 0.00 -2.16
CA PHE A 124 6.10 0.75 -1.10
C PHE A 124 6.57 2.14 -1.57
N VAL A 125 7.19 2.24 -2.75
CA VAL A 125 7.61 3.53 -3.30
C VAL A 125 6.42 4.47 -3.50
N LEU A 126 5.30 3.96 -4.03
CA LEU A 126 4.07 4.73 -4.16
C LEU A 126 3.49 5.15 -2.80
N ALA A 127 3.47 4.25 -1.82
CA ALA A 127 3.02 4.54 -0.47
C ALA A 127 3.86 5.66 0.18
N VAL A 128 5.19 5.65 -0.02
CA VAL A 128 6.09 6.73 0.43
C VAL A 128 5.73 8.05 -0.25
N HIS A 129 5.50 8.06 -1.56
CA HIS A 129 5.11 9.29 -2.29
C HIS A 129 3.80 9.87 -1.72
N VAL A 130 2.78 9.03 -1.56
CA VAL A 130 1.48 9.43 -1.00
C VAL A 130 1.61 9.90 0.45
N ALA A 131 2.44 9.23 1.26
CA ALA A 131 2.72 9.64 2.63
C ALA A 131 3.39 11.03 2.68
N VAL A 132 4.41 11.28 1.86
CA VAL A 132 5.09 12.58 1.78
C VAL A 132 4.10 13.69 1.37
N LEU A 133 3.28 13.44 0.36
CA LEU A 133 2.25 14.39 -0.06
C LEU A 133 1.27 14.71 1.07
N SER A 134 0.80 13.70 1.80
CA SER A 134 -0.11 13.88 2.94
C SER A 134 0.50 14.68 4.10
N VAL A 135 1.81 14.54 4.34
CA VAL A 135 2.53 15.32 5.36
C VAL A 135 2.69 16.77 4.93
N ILE A 136 2.98 17.03 3.65
CA ILE A 136 3.06 18.38 3.09
C ILE A 136 1.70 19.07 3.17
N GLU A 137 0.63 18.38 2.77
CA GLU A 137 -0.74 18.89 2.84
C GLU A 137 -1.12 19.24 4.29
N ARG A 138 -0.82 18.37 5.26
CA ARG A 138 -1.03 18.63 6.68
C ARG A 138 -0.25 19.85 7.18
N ARG A 139 1.03 20.00 6.76
CA ARG A 139 1.85 21.17 7.12
C ARG A 139 1.29 22.46 6.54
N ASN A 140 0.79 22.42 5.30
CA ASN A 140 0.15 23.57 4.66
C ASN A 140 -1.16 23.95 5.36
N PHE A 141 -2.01 22.98 5.70
CA PHE A 141 -3.24 23.22 6.47
C PHE A 141 -2.95 23.90 7.83
N THR A 142 -1.89 23.45 8.52
CA THR A 142 -1.49 24.04 9.81
C THR A 142 -0.92 25.45 9.65
N ARG A 143 -0.25 25.75 8.53
CA ARG A 143 0.35 27.06 8.25
C ARG A 143 -0.64 28.10 7.71
N TYR A 144 -1.64 27.68 6.94
CA TYR A 144 -2.56 28.60 6.26
C TYR A 144 -3.98 28.65 6.85
N GLY A 145 -4.31 27.79 7.82
CA GLY A 145 -5.45 28.00 8.73
C GLY A 145 -6.82 28.12 8.08
N LYS A 146 -7.02 27.57 6.88
CA LYS A 146 -8.33 27.39 6.24
C LYS A 146 -8.37 26.05 5.53
#